data_AF-A0A258ZKT4-F1
#
_entry.id   AF-A0A258ZKT4-F1
#
_cell.length_a   1.000
_cell.length_b   1.000
_cell.length_c   1.000
_cell.angle_alpha   90.00
_cell.angle_beta   90.00
_cell.angle_gamma   90.00
#
_symmetry.space_group_name_H-M   'P 1'
#
loop_
_entity.id
_entity.type
_entity.pdbx_description
1 polymer ?
#
loop_
_entity_poly.entity_id
_entity_poly.type
_entity_poly.pdbx_seq_one_letter_code
_entity_poly.pdbx_strand_id
1 'polypeptide(L)'
;MYGKDEVGIKCPDIRGYILEGASRPGHFDGVLTVVMKLLNLVRASRVYFGKKDAQQLSLITQMVENYFMNIEIIAVDTVRESDGLALSSRNVYLSQEERIDALKLSASLKKATHLVMQGVIETKAISNVMMDILQPLKVEYVAIVNRRFEAIPEVIIGDTIVLIAARVGSTRLIDNVWM
;
A
#
# COMPACT_ATOMS: atom_id res chain seq x y z
N MET A 1 19.80 -4.50 18.07
CA MET A 1 18.43 -4.03 17.73
C MET A 1 17.37 -4.72 18.60
N TYR A 2 17.49 -6.00 18.94
CA TYR A 2 16.46 -6.75 19.70
C TYR A 2 17.04 -7.48 20.91
N GLY A 3 16.36 -7.39 22.05
CA GLY A 3 16.59 -8.21 23.26
C GLY A 3 15.62 -9.40 23.35
N LYS A 4 15.90 -10.38 24.21
CA LYS A 4 15.03 -11.56 24.41
C LYS A 4 13.75 -11.26 25.19
N ASP A 5 13.78 -10.23 26.04
CA ASP A 5 12.66 -9.80 26.89
C ASP A 5 12.58 -8.27 26.82
N GLU A 6 11.97 -7.77 25.75
CA GLU A 6 11.82 -6.34 25.51
C GLU A 6 10.36 -5.98 25.27
N VAL A 7 10.00 -4.74 25.57
CA VAL A 7 8.67 -4.22 25.28
C VAL A 7 8.42 -4.14 23.77
N GLY A 8 7.24 -4.57 23.33
CA GLY A 8 6.83 -4.56 21.93
C GLY A 8 5.82 -3.45 21.63
N ILE A 9 5.71 -3.08 20.35
CA ILE A 9 4.65 -2.23 19.82
C ILE A 9 3.67 -3.11 19.05
N LYS A 10 2.37 -2.94 19.32
CA LYS A 10 1.30 -3.55 18.55
C LYS A 10 0.68 -2.54 17.59
N CYS A 11 0.35 -3.01 16.39
CA CYS A 11 -0.42 -2.25 15.44
C CYS A 11 -1.88 -2.08 15.91
N PRO A 12 -2.61 -1.06 15.40
CA PRO A 12 -4.01 -0.84 15.74
C PRO A 12 -4.91 -2.00 15.28
N ASP A 13 -5.90 -2.35 16.11
CA ASP A 13 -6.79 -3.51 15.91
C ASP A 13 -7.61 -3.48 14.62
N ILE A 14 -7.80 -2.29 14.03
CA ILE A 14 -8.55 -2.13 12.78
C ILE A 14 -7.59 -2.13 11.59
N ARG A 15 -6.80 -1.07 11.44
CA ARG A 15 -5.92 -0.88 10.27
C ARG A 15 -4.79 -1.90 10.17
N GLY A 16 -4.39 -2.52 11.29
CA GLY A 16 -3.38 -3.57 11.32
C GLY A 16 -3.86 -4.94 10.84
N TYR A 17 -5.17 -5.14 10.68
CA TYR A 17 -5.80 -6.44 10.43
C TYR A 17 -6.67 -6.47 9.17
N ILE A 18 -6.58 -5.44 8.31
CA ILE A 18 -7.19 -5.40 6.98
C ILE A 18 -6.11 -5.41 5.89
N LEU A 19 -6.47 -5.72 4.65
CA LEU A 19 -5.58 -5.67 3.48
C LEU A 19 -4.24 -6.40 3.73
N GLU A 20 -3.09 -5.71 3.69
CA GLU A 20 -1.79 -6.32 3.95
C GLU A 20 -1.70 -6.96 5.33
N GLY A 21 -2.37 -6.38 6.32
CA GLY A 21 -2.41 -6.88 7.69
C GLY A 21 -3.15 -8.20 7.83
N ALA A 22 -4.28 -8.34 7.11
CA ALA A 22 -5.02 -9.58 7.03
C ALA A 22 -4.21 -10.68 6.32
N SER A 23 -3.54 -10.34 5.21
CA SER A 23 -2.72 -11.28 4.45
C SER A 23 -1.40 -11.64 5.15
N ARG A 24 -0.94 -10.84 6.12
CA ARG A 24 0.37 -10.97 6.77
C ARG A 24 0.27 -10.70 8.27
N PRO A 25 -0.32 -11.62 9.07
CA PRO A 25 -0.48 -11.43 10.51
C PRO A 25 0.84 -11.09 11.21
N GLY A 26 0.82 -10.07 12.07
CA GLY A 26 2.01 -9.59 12.81
C GLY A 26 3.01 -8.77 11.97
N HIS A 27 2.79 -8.61 10.66
CA HIS A 27 3.71 -7.84 9.81
C HIS A 27 3.87 -6.40 10.30
N PHE A 28 2.76 -5.72 10.60
CA PHE A 28 2.78 -4.32 11.01
C PHE A 28 3.29 -4.12 12.44
N ASP A 29 3.13 -5.09 13.35
CA ASP A 29 3.78 -5.06 14.66
C ASP A 29 5.30 -4.97 14.51
N GLY A 30 5.87 -5.81 13.63
CA GLY A 30 7.30 -5.79 13.32
C GLY A 30 7.75 -4.49 12.68
N VAL A 31 6.99 -3.97 11.71
CA VAL A 31 7.29 -2.69 11.03
C VAL A 31 7.29 -1.53 12.02
N LEU A 32 6.23 -1.37 12.82
CA LEU A 32 6.14 -0.28 13.79
C LEU A 32 7.24 -0.38 14.85
N THR A 33 7.54 -1.60 15.32
CA THR A 33 8.61 -1.85 16.29
C THR A 33 9.98 -1.43 15.74
N VAL A 34 10.37 -1.90 14.55
CA VAL A 34 11.69 -1.57 14.00
C VAL A 34 11.80 -0.09 13.63
N VAL A 35 10.74 0.49 13.07
CA VAL A 35 10.73 1.92 12.69
C VAL A 35 10.85 2.78 13.94
N MET A 36 10.07 2.53 15.00
CA MET A 36 10.20 3.27 16.27
C MET A 36 11.64 3.25 16.80
N LYS A 37 12.30 2.09 16.78
CA LYS A 37 13.69 1.95 17.22
C LYS A 37 14.64 2.78 16.36
N LEU A 38 14.51 2.70 15.04
CA LEU A 38 15.33 3.47 14.11
C LEU A 38 15.13 4.98 14.28
N LEU A 39 13.89 5.44 14.44
CA LEU A 39 13.58 6.86 14.64
C LEU A 39 14.23 7.41 15.92
N ASN A 40 14.17 6.65 17.02
CA ASN A 40 14.81 7.04 18.28
C ASN A 40 16.35 7.01 18.23
N LEU A 41 16.93 6.09 17.45
CA LEU A 41 18.38 6.01 17.26
C LEU A 41 18.91 7.15 16.38
N VAL A 42 18.25 7.40 15.25
CA VAL A 42 18.71 8.38 14.24
C VAL A 42 18.36 9.81 14.64
N ARG A 43 17.26 10.02 15.37
CA ARG A 43 16.75 11.36 15.77
C ARG A 43 16.57 12.31 14.58
N ALA A 44 16.05 11.78 13.47
CA ALA A 44 15.78 12.57 12.28
C ALA A 44 14.61 13.53 12.49
N SER A 45 14.69 14.74 11.91
CA SER A 45 13.55 15.67 11.86
C SER A 45 12.56 15.33 10.74
N ARG A 46 13.03 14.70 9.66
CA ARG A 46 12.24 14.31 8.49
C ARG A 46 12.55 12.87 8.10
N VAL A 47 11.51 12.12 7.75
CA VAL A 47 11.65 10.71 7.35
C VAL A 47 10.78 10.46 6.13
N TYR A 48 11.34 9.79 5.14
CA TYR A 48 10.75 9.63 3.83
C TYR A 48 10.25 8.20 3.65
N PHE A 49 8.97 8.05 3.31
CA PHE A 49 8.34 6.76 3.05
C PHE A 49 7.61 6.81 1.71
N GLY A 50 7.74 5.74 0.91
CA GLY A 50 7.08 5.65 -0.39
C GLY A 50 5.57 5.40 -0.26
N LYS A 51 4.78 6.10 -1.06
CA LYS A 51 3.32 5.90 -1.19
C LYS A 51 2.94 4.50 -1.68
N LYS A 52 3.87 3.77 -2.30
CA LYS A 52 3.68 2.39 -2.73
C LYS A 52 3.23 1.47 -1.59
N ASP A 53 3.80 1.65 -0.40
CA ASP A 53 3.41 0.92 0.80
C ASP A 53 2.42 1.77 1.61
N ALA A 54 1.27 2.11 1.00
CA ALA A 54 0.33 3.10 1.54
C ALA A 54 -0.16 2.78 2.97
N GLN A 55 -0.43 1.51 3.27
CA GLN A 55 -0.89 1.10 4.60
C GLN A 55 0.22 1.23 5.65
N GLN A 56 1.46 0.91 5.28
CA GLN A 56 2.63 1.15 6.14
C GLN A 56 2.80 2.64 6.41
N LEU A 57 2.73 3.48 5.38
CA LEU A 57 2.83 4.94 5.51
C LEU A 57 1.75 5.48 6.47
N SER A 58 0.50 5.05 6.31
CA SER A 58 -0.62 5.45 7.20
C SER A 58 -0.38 5.04 8.64
N LEU A 59 0.05 3.80 8.89
CA LEU A 59 0.31 3.27 10.22
C LEU A 59 1.51 3.95 10.90
N ILE A 60 2.59 4.23 10.16
CA ILE A 60 3.76 4.94 10.69
C ILE A 60 3.41 6.40 11.01
N THR A 61 2.63 7.06 10.14
CA THR A 61 2.16 8.44 10.38
C THR A 61 1.32 8.47 11.66
N GLN A 62 0.37 7.54 11.79
CA GLN A 62 -0.43 7.41 13.01
C GLN A 62 0.42 7.10 14.25
N MET A 63 1.46 6.28 14.14
CA MET A 63 2.38 6.01 15.24
C MET A 63 3.12 7.29 15.68
N VAL A 64 3.68 8.06 14.74
CA VAL A 64 4.37 9.32 15.04
C VAL A 64 3.45 10.29 15.78
N GLU A 65 2.20 10.42 15.32
CA GLU A 65 1.18 11.25 15.97
C GLU A 65 0.81 10.74 17.37
N ASN A 66 0.45 9.46 17.50
CA ASN A 66 -0.02 8.87 18.74
C ASN A 66 1.05 8.82 19.84
N TYR A 67 2.32 8.77 19.47
CA TYR A 67 3.46 8.81 20.40
C TYR A 67 4.08 10.20 20.54
N PHE A 68 3.42 11.24 20.02
CA PHE A 68 3.83 12.65 20.15
C PHE A 68 5.27 12.89 19.67
N MET A 69 5.70 12.18 18.62
CA MET A 69 7.06 12.27 18.12
C MET A 69 7.22 13.53 17.28
N ASN A 70 8.27 14.31 17.55
CA ASN A 70 8.60 15.52 16.78
C ASN A 70 9.33 15.16 15.47
N ILE A 71 8.64 14.44 14.58
CA ILE A 71 9.17 13.94 13.31
C ILE A 71 8.16 14.23 12.20
N GLU A 72 8.62 14.82 11.11
CA GLU A 72 7.81 15.05 9.91
C GLU A 72 7.91 13.83 8.97
N ILE A 73 6.77 13.16 8.72
CA ILE A 73 6.69 12.06 7.75
C ILE A 73 6.42 12.63 6.35
N ILE A 74 7.36 12.39 5.43
CA ILE A 74 7.27 12.83 4.04
C ILE A 74 6.87 11.65 3.15
N ALA A 75 5.66 11.72 2.59
CA ALA A 75 5.17 10.75 1.62
C ALA A 75 5.78 11.02 0.24
N VAL A 76 6.54 10.06 -0.29
CA VAL A 76 7.20 10.16 -1.60
C VAL A 76 6.40 9.36 -2.63
N ASP A 77 6.19 9.92 -3.82
CA ASP A 77 5.42 9.25 -4.87
C ASP A 77 6.04 7.92 -5.30
N THR A 78 5.18 6.98 -5.68
CA THR A 78 5.58 5.66 -6.19
C THR A 78 6.40 5.84 -7.47
N VAL A 79 7.69 5.54 -7.39
CA VAL A 79 8.55 5.50 -8.58
C VAL A 79 8.19 4.25 -9.40
N ARG A 80 8.09 4.44 -10.72
CA ARG A 80 7.70 3.41 -11.68
C ARG A 80 8.80 3.21 -12.71
N GLU A 81 8.87 2.00 -13.25
CA GLU A 81 9.65 1.69 -14.43
C GLU A 81 9.04 2.37 -15.67
N SER A 82 9.76 2.41 -16.79
CA SER A 82 9.32 3.12 -18.01
C SER A 82 8.01 2.59 -18.58
N ASP A 83 7.67 1.33 -18.31
CA ASP A 83 6.43 0.67 -18.70
C ASP A 83 5.27 0.90 -17.70
N GLY A 84 5.56 1.52 -16.55
CA GLY A 84 4.59 1.87 -15.51
C GLY A 84 4.52 0.88 -14.34
N LEU A 85 5.28 -0.23 -14.36
CA LEU A 85 5.34 -1.13 -13.21
C LEU A 85 5.92 -0.40 -12.00
N ALA A 86 5.27 -0.50 -10.84
CA ALA A 86 5.82 0.07 -9.61
C ALA A 86 7.17 -0.58 -9.27
N LEU A 87 8.20 0.24 -9.03
CA LEU A 87 9.53 -0.27 -8.69
C LEU A 87 9.47 -1.11 -7.42
N SER A 88 10.02 -2.32 -7.48
CA SER A 88 10.05 -3.27 -6.38
C SER A 88 11.32 -4.08 -6.46
N SER A 89 11.99 -4.31 -5.33
CA SER A 89 13.04 -5.33 -5.26
C SER A 89 12.51 -6.72 -5.65
N ARG A 90 11.20 -6.97 -5.45
CA ARG A 90 10.54 -8.22 -5.85
C ARG A 90 10.38 -8.39 -7.35
N ASN A 91 10.53 -7.34 -8.17
CA ASN A 91 10.39 -7.46 -9.63
C ASN A 91 11.49 -8.36 -10.22
N VAL A 92 12.62 -8.51 -9.53
CA VAL A 92 13.72 -9.40 -9.95
C VAL A 92 13.34 -10.89 -9.95
N TYR A 93 12.28 -11.26 -9.25
CA TYR A 93 11.80 -12.65 -9.17
C TYR A 93 10.86 -13.02 -10.32
N LEU A 94 10.48 -12.05 -11.15
CA LEU A 94 9.56 -12.28 -12.26
C LEU A 94 10.35 -12.82 -13.46
N SER A 95 9.81 -13.85 -14.09
CA SER A 95 10.20 -14.20 -15.46
C SER A 95 9.83 -13.08 -16.43
N GLN A 96 10.30 -13.14 -17.67
CA GLN A 96 9.91 -12.15 -18.69
C GLN A 96 8.40 -12.16 -18.97
N GLU A 97 7.78 -13.34 -19.00
CA GLU A 97 6.33 -13.48 -19.21
C GLU A 97 5.53 -12.97 -17.99
N GLU A 98 5.95 -13.36 -16.78
CA GLU A 98 5.36 -12.87 -15.54
C GLU A 98 5.47 -11.35 -15.44
N ARG A 99 6.60 -10.77 -15.89
CA ARG A 99 6.77 -9.32 -15.90
C ARG A 99 5.76 -8.61 -16.79
N ILE A 100 5.44 -9.17 -17.96
CA ILE A 100 4.40 -8.61 -18.84
C ILE A 100 3.05 -8.68 -18.14
N ASP A 101 2.72 -9.79 -17.50
CA ASP A 101 1.49 -9.95 -16.72
C ASP A 101 1.41 -8.99 -15.53
N ALA A 102 2.53 -8.70 -14.86
CA ALA A 102 2.59 -7.75 -13.76
C ALA A 102 2.18 -6.32 -14.16
N LEU A 103 2.30 -5.96 -15.45
CA LEU A 103 1.85 -4.65 -15.93
C LEU A 103 0.33 -4.47 -15.81
N LYS A 104 -0.45 -5.55 -15.72
CA LYS A 104 -1.91 -5.49 -15.49
C LYS A 104 -2.27 -4.76 -14.19
N LEU A 105 -1.42 -4.79 -13.16
CA LEU A 105 -1.62 -4.02 -11.93
C LEU A 105 -1.62 -2.53 -12.22
N SER A 106 -0.61 -2.04 -12.94
CA SER A 106 -0.52 -0.63 -13.31
C SER A 106 -1.62 -0.22 -14.30
N ALA A 107 -1.99 -1.11 -15.21
CA ALA A 107 -3.04 -0.87 -16.20
C ALA A 107 -4.42 -0.75 -15.55
N SER A 108 -4.73 -1.59 -14.56
CA SER A 108 -6.01 -1.52 -13.84
C SER A 108 -6.14 -0.23 -13.03
N LEU A 109 -5.06 0.22 -12.38
CA LEU A 109 -5.04 1.52 -11.67
C LEU A 109 -5.17 2.72 -12.61
N LYS A 110 -4.51 2.67 -13.78
CA LYS A 110 -4.71 3.69 -14.83
C LYS A 110 -6.16 3.72 -15.30
N LYS A 111 -6.78 2.55 -15.49
CA LYS A 111 -8.21 2.47 -15.87
C LYS A 111 -9.11 3.03 -14.78
N ALA A 112 -8.87 2.70 -13.51
CA ALA A 112 -9.60 3.26 -12.38
C ALA A 112 -9.54 4.79 -12.36
N THR A 113 -8.33 5.35 -12.54
CA THR A 113 -8.13 6.80 -12.63
C THR A 113 -8.92 7.41 -13.78
N HIS A 114 -8.89 6.78 -14.95
CA HIS A 114 -9.64 7.26 -16.12
C HIS A 114 -11.16 7.22 -15.92
N LEU A 115 -11.69 6.18 -15.29
CA LEU A 115 -13.12 6.07 -14.96
C LEU A 115 -13.57 7.21 -14.03
N VAL A 116 -12.78 7.52 -13.00
CA VAL A 116 -13.05 8.63 -12.08
C VAL A 116 -13.02 9.96 -12.82
N MET A 117 -12.07 10.18 -13.73
CA MET A 117 -12.03 11.37 -14.59
C MET A 117 -13.25 11.50 -15.51
N GLN A 118 -13.90 10.37 -15.85
CA GLN A 118 -15.14 10.34 -16.64
C GLN A 118 -16.41 10.47 -15.78
N GLY A 119 -16.28 10.66 -14.46
CA GLY A 119 -17.40 10.81 -13.53
C GLY A 119 -17.93 9.50 -12.95
N VAL A 120 -17.31 8.35 -13.23
CA VAL A 120 -17.65 7.09 -12.57
C VAL A 120 -16.98 7.08 -11.19
N ILE A 121 -17.77 7.32 -10.15
CA ILE A 121 -17.28 7.40 -8.77
C ILE A 121 -17.68 6.21 -7.90
N GLU A 122 -18.63 5.37 -8.32
CA GLU A 122 -19.06 4.19 -7.54
C GLU A 122 -17.91 3.17 -7.44
N THR A 123 -17.46 2.87 -6.23
CA THR A 123 -16.27 2.05 -5.99
C THR A 123 -16.44 0.60 -6.47
N LYS A 124 -17.67 0.08 -6.40
CA LYS A 124 -18.00 -1.26 -6.91
C LYS A 124 -17.86 -1.34 -8.43
N ALA A 125 -18.36 -0.36 -9.16
CA ALA A 125 -18.23 -0.29 -10.62
C ALA A 125 -16.76 -0.23 -11.05
N ILE A 126 -15.96 0.61 -10.39
CA ILE A 126 -14.51 0.72 -10.63
C ILE A 126 -13.81 -0.62 -10.35
N SER A 127 -14.09 -1.23 -9.20
CA SER A 127 -13.44 -2.48 -8.78
C SER A 127 -13.74 -3.63 -9.75
N ASN A 128 -14.96 -3.73 -10.28
CA ASN A 128 -15.32 -4.75 -11.26
C ASN A 128 -14.47 -4.62 -12.54
N VAL A 129 -14.34 -3.41 -13.08
CA VAL A 129 -13.52 -3.17 -14.28
C VAL A 129 -12.04 -3.46 -14.02
N MET A 130 -11.54 -3.12 -12.82
CA MET A 130 -10.17 -3.49 -12.44
C MET A 130 -10.00 -5.01 -12.39
N MET A 131 -10.94 -5.74 -11.79
CA MET A 131 -10.88 -7.20 -11.70
C MET A 131 -10.85 -7.88 -13.08
N ASP A 132 -11.59 -7.36 -14.06
CA ASP A 132 -11.56 -7.87 -15.43
C ASP A 132 -10.17 -7.71 -16.08
N ILE A 133 -9.54 -6.54 -15.92
CA ILE A 133 -8.18 -6.27 -16.43
C ILE A 133 -7.13 -7.18 -15.80
N LEU A 134 -7.35 -7.56 -14.53
CA LEU A 134 -6.38 -8.34 -13.76
C LEU A 134 -6.38 -9.82 -14.12
N GLN A 135 -7.35 -10.32 -14.90
CA GLN A 135 -7.34 -11.73 -15.29
C GLN A 135 -6.11 -12.10 -16.14
N PRO A 136 -5.50 -13.29 -15.95
CA PRO A 136 -5.87 -14.36 -15.02
C PRO A 136 -5.11 -14.32 -13.68
N LEU A 137 -4.59 -13.15 -13.26
CA LEU A 137 -3.79 -13.04 -12.03
C LEU A 137 -4.59 -13.49 -10.80
N LYS A 138 -3.90 -14.10 -9.85
CA LYS A 138 -4.49 -14.41 -8.54
C LYS A 138 -4.53 -13.14 -7.70
N VAL A 139 -5.64 -12.41 -7.80
CA VAL A 139 -5.89 -11.19 -7.02
C VAL A 139 -6.21 -11.56 -5.57
N GLU A 140 -5.50 -10.95 -4.62
CA GLU A 140 -5.82 -11.08 -3.19
C GLU A 140 -6.85 -10.03 -2.77
N TYR A 141 -6.71 -8.80 -3.26
CA TYR A 141 -7.73 -7.77 -3.12
C TYR A 141 -7.59 -6.68 -4.17
N VAL A 142 -8.73 -6.06 -4.50
CA VAL A 142 -8.84 -4.69 -4.99
C VAL A 142 -9.66 -3.95 -3.94
N ALA A 143 -9.13 -2.86 -3.41
CA ALA A 143 -9.77 -2.11 -2.34
C ALA A 143 -9.76 -0.62 -2.67
N ILE A 144 -10.89 0.05 -2.43
CA ILE A 144 -11.03 1.49 -2.56
C ILE A 144 -11.43 2.03 -1.19
N VAL A 145 -10.53 2.82 -0.61
CA VAL A 145 -10.63 3.28 0.77
C VAL A 145 -10.34 4.77 0.84
N ASN A 146 -10.75 5.42 1.94
CA ASN A 146 -10.25 6.77 2.22
C ASN A 146 -8.82 6.75 2.80
N ARG A 147 -8.21 7.92 3.07
CA ARG A 147 -6.86 7.99 3.69
C ARG A 147 -6.78 7.40 5.09
N ARG A 148 -7.94 7.19 5.73
CA ARG A 148 -8.09 6.48 7.01
C ARG A 148 -8.24 4.96 6.84
N PHE A 149 -8.10 4.44 5.62
CA PHE A 149 -8.25 3.02 5.29
C PHE A 149 -9.65 2.46 5.58
N GLU A 150 -10.67 3.31 5.57
CA GLU A 150 -12.07 2.92 5.67
C GLU A 150 -12.63 2.69 4.27
N ALA A 151 -13.36 1.59 4.05
CA ALA A 151 -14.02 1.35 2.78
C ALA A 151 -15.09 2.41 2.51
N ILE A 152 -15.13 2.92 1.27
CA ILE A 152 -16.06 3.98 0.86
C ILE A 152 -16.91 3.52 -0.32
N PRO A 153 -18.19 3.93 -0.41
CA PRO A 153 -19.07 3.57 -1.52
C PRO A 153 -18.75 4.37 -2.80
N GLU A 154 -18.18 5.56 -2.64
CA GLU A 154 -17.86 6.47 -3.73
C GLU A 154 -16.46 7.08 -3.57
N VAL A 155 -15.80 7.37 -4.69
CA VAL A 155 -14.51 8.05 -4.73
C VAL A 155 -14.66 9.52 -4.35
N ILE A 156 -13.83 9.95 -3.38
CA ILE A 156 -13.70 11.33 -2.95
C ILE A 156 -12.30 11.82 -3.36
N ILE A 157 -12.24 12.78 -4.30
CA ILE A 157 -10.98 13.37 -4.77
C ILE A 157 -10.25 14.05 -3.61
N GLY A 158 -8.97 13.78 -3.47
CA GLY A 158 -8.11 14.24 -2.39
C GLY A 158 -8.15 13.36 -1.15
N ASP A 159 -9.08 12.42 -1.01
CA ASP A 159 -9.20 11.55 0.17
C ASP A 159 -9.26 10.06 -0.19
N THR A 160 -9.04 9.65 -1.44
CA THR A 160 -9.20 8.23 -1.84
C THR A 160 -7.88 7.56 -2.17
N ILE A 161 -7.78 6.26 -1.84
CA ILE A 161 -6.69 5.39 -2.27
C ILE A 161 -7.32 4.15 -2.89
N VAL A 162 -6.92 3.84 -4.12
CA VAL A 162 -7.25 2.58 -4.81
C VAL A 162 -6.04 1.67 -4.69
N LEU A 163 -6.20 0.53 -4.03
CA LEU A 163 -5.14 -0.43 -3.74
C LEU A 163 -5.40 -1.77 -4.42
N ILE A 164 -4.30 -2.43 -4.77
CA ILE A 164 -4.30 -3.78 -5.31
C ILE A 164 -3.18 -4.59 -4.70
N ALA A 165 -3.49 -5.85 -4.38
CA ALA A 165 -2.51 -6.90 -4.20
C ALA A 165 -2.86 -8.11 -5.07
N ALA A 166 -1.87 -8.63 -5.79
CA ALA A 166 -2.03 -9.81 -6.63
C ALA A 166 -0.75 -10.64 -6.66
N ARG A 167 -0.88 -11.91 -7.02
CA ARG A 167 0.24 -12.81 -7.28
C ARG A 167 0.45 -12.98 -8.77
N VAL A 168 1.70 -12.83 -9.17
CA VAL A 168 2.21 -13.07 -10.52
C VAL A 168 3.23 -14.19 -10.38
N GLY A 169 2.87 -15.38 -10.86
CA GLY A 169 3.55 -16.61 -10.48
C GLY A 169 3.56 -16.81 -8.96
N SER A 170 4.75 -16.94 -8.39
CA SER A 170 4.94 -17.02 -6.93
C SER A 170 5.07 -15.66 -6.24
N THR A 171 5.33 -14.59 -7.02
CA THR A 171 5.67 -13.27 -6.50
C THR A 171 4.41 -12.47 -6.16
N ARG A 172 4.31 -12.02 -4.91
CA ARG A 172 3.25 -11.13 -4.46
C ARG A 172 3.63 -9.67 -4.67
N LEU A 173 2.87 -8.98 -5.51
CA LEU A 173 3.03 -7.58 -5.85
C LEU A 173 1.88 -6.76 -5.27
N ILE A 174 2.19 -5.50 -4.96
CA ILE A 174 1.22 -4.50 -4.53
C ILE A 174 1.42 -3.25 -5.37
N ASP A 175 0.35 -2.52 -5.59
CA ASP A 175 0.37 -1.20 -6.19
C ASP A 175 -0.82 -0.39 -5.69
N ASN A 176 -0.76 0.93 -5.82
CA ASN A 176 -1.88 1.82 -5.50
C ASN A 176 -1.80 3.14 -6.26
N VAL A 177 -2.93 3.85 -6.30
CA VAL A 177 -3.01 5.24 -6.73
C VAL A 177 -3.78 6.05 -5.69
N TRP A 178 -3.30 7.27 -5.43
CA TRP A 178 -3.94 8.24 -4.55
C TRP A 178 -4.72 9.21 -5.43
N MET A 179 -6.01 9.38 -5.11
CA MET A 179 -6.95 10.22 -5.84
C MET A 179 -7.45 11.37 -4.97
#